data_AF-A0A7C5GK06-F1
#
_entry.id   AF-A0A7C5GK06-F1
#
_cell.length_a   1.000
_cell.length_b   1.000
_cell.length_c   1.000
_cell.angle_alpha   90.00
_cell.angle_beta   90.00
_cell.angle_gamma   90.00
#
_symmetry.space_group_name_H-M   'P 1'
#
loop_
_entity.id
_entity.type
_entity.pdbx_description
1 polymer ?
#
loop_
_entity_poly.entity_id
_entity_poly.type
_entity_poly.pdbx_seq_one_letter_code
_entity_poly.pdbx_strand_id
1 'polypeptide(L)'
;MSDISELEGRITAALDRIGQGLDVLGPKADAVAGEEVQQLRVALEEERVVNAQLDERVRAIREKQESTVAQLTEEVERLRGVLEEGEAGVAHLRKVNSELRANNAALRDAVAQGLAEPHLVNKSMMAELEALRATQAADRSELDAVLAELAPLVAPAPDADGEGSDSHGESEDA
;
A
#
# COMPACT_ATOMS: atom_id res chain seq x y z
N MET A 1 -68.67 57.25 32.20
CA MET A 1 -67.28 57.52 32.68
C MET A 1 -66.77 56.45 33.64
N SER A 2 -67.64 55.77 34.41
CA SER A 2 -67.27 54.62 35.27
C SER A 2 -66.71 53.41 34.52
N ASP A 3 -67.31 53.06 33.38
CA ASP A 3 -67.00 51.82 32.67
C ASP A 3 -65.62 51.87 32.00
N ILE A 4 -65.19 53.08 31.61
CA ILE A 4 -63.86 53.34 31.06
C ILE A 4 -62.81 53.17 32.17
N SER A 5 -63.03 53.71 33.36
CA SER A 5 -62.10 53.53 34.49
C SER A 5 -62.01 52.09 34.98
N GLU A 6 -63.10 51.31 34.89
CA GLU A 6 -63.08 49.89 35.24
C GLU A 6 -62.31 49.07 34.19
N LEU A 7 -62.48 49.38 32.90
CA LEU A 7 -61.71 48.78 31.82
C LEU A 7 -60.23 49.13 31.91
N GLU A 8 -59.89 50.38 32.21
CA GLU A 8 -58.51 50.83 32.44
C GLU A 8 -57.87 50.07 33.61
N GLY A 9 -58.56 49.96 34.75
CA GLY A 9 -58.06 49.19 35.90
C GLY A 9 -57.85 47.69 35.60
N ARG A 10 -58.73 47.09 34.79
CA ARG A 10 -58.60 45.69 34.34
C ARG A 10 -57.45 45.51 33.35
N ILE A 11 -57.22 46.49 32.47
CA ILE A 11 -56.08 46.48 31.54
C ILE A 11 -54.77 46.62 32.32
N THR A 12 -54.67 47.55 33.28
CA THR A 12 -53.46 47.68 34.12
C THR A 12 -53.18 46.40 34.90
N ALA A 13 -54.19 45.80 35.53
CA ALA A 13 -54.04 44.52 36.22
C ALA A 13 -53.67 43.36 35.27
N ALA A 14 -54.15 43.36 34.02
CA ALA A 14 -53.76 42.39 33.02
C ALA A 14 -52.32 42.59 32.54
N LEU A 15 -51.89 43.83 32.34
CA LEU A 15 -50.53 44.19 31.95
C LEU A 15 -49.52 43.86 33.06
N ASP A 16 -49.85 44.14 34.32
CA ASP A 16 -49.01 43.77 35.47
C ASP A 16 -48.87 42.25 35.60
N ARG A 17 -49.96 41.50 35.38
CA ARG A 17 -49.92 40.04 35.36
C ARG A 17 -49.11 39.49 34.18
N ILE A 18 -49.18 40.12 33.01
CA ILE A 18 -48.35 39.77 31.86
C ILE A 18 -46.88 40.09 32.16
N GLY A 19 -46.59 41.24 32.76
CA GLY A 19 -45.24 41.62 33.21
C GLY A 19 -44.65 40.58 34.17
N GLN A 20 -45.39 40.23 35.23
CA GLN A 20 -44.99 39.16 36.16
C GLN A 20 -44.86 37.79 35.48
N GLY A 21 -45.72 37.49 34.51
CA GLY A 21 -45.64 36.27 33.72
C GLY A 21 -44.38 36.21 32.86
N LEU A 22 -44.01 37.33 32.22
CA LEU A 22 -42.79 37.47 31.42
C LEU A 22 -41.53 37.45 32.30
N ASP A 23 -41.57 38.04 33.49
CA ASP A 23 -40.46 38.00 34.46
C ASP A 23 -40.16 36.57 34.94
N VAL A 24 -41.15 35.66 34.88
CA VAL A 24 -40.98 34.24 35.24
C VAL A 24 -40.69 33.37 34.02
N LEU A 25 -41.37 33.60 32.89
CA LEU A 25 -41.22 32.81 31.67
C LEU A 25 -39.96 33.16 30.87
N GLY A 26 -39.56 34.43 30.85
CA GLY A 26 -38.33 34.91 30.20
C GLY A 26 -37.08 34.17 30.68
N PRO A 27 -36.73 34.20 31.99
CA PRO A 27 -35.55 33.50 32.48
C PRO A 27 -35.65 31.98 32.34
N LYS A 28 -36.86 31.41 32.36
CA LYS A 28 -37.06 29.98 32.10
C LYS A 28 -36.81 29.61 30.64
N ALA A 29 -37.28 30.42 29.69
CA ALA A 29 -37.03 30.24 28.27
C ALA A 29 -35.54 30.41 27.93
N ASP A 30 -34.89 31.42 28.51
CA ASP A 30 -33.45 31.65 28.35
C ASP A 30 -32.61 30.53 28.97
N ALA A 31 -33.02 29.99 30.12
CA ALA A 31 -32.36 28.84 30.75
C ALA A 31 -32.46 27.57 29.89
N VAL A 32 -33.65 27.28 29.34
CA VAL A 32 -33.87 26.12 28.46
C VAL A 32 -33.08 26.28 27.16
N ALA A 33 -33.13 27.45 26.52
CA ALA A 33 -32.34 27.73 25.32
C ALA A 33 -30.82 27.66 25.60
N GLY A 34 -30.38 28.13 26.76
CA GLY A 34 -29.00 28.00 27.22
C GLY A 34 -28.57 26.56 27.40
N GLU A 35 -29.42 25.71 27.99
CA GLU A 35 -29.16 24.29 28.18
C GLU A 35 -29.08 23.53 26.83
N GLU A 36 -30.00 23.79 25.91
CA GLU A 36 -29.96 23.23 24.54
C GLU A 36 -28.68 23.62 23.79
N VAL A 37 -28.26 24.89 23.89
CA VAL A 37 -27.01 25.36 23.28
C VAL A 37 -25.80 24.65 23.88
N GLN A 38 -25.79 24.38 25.19
CA GLN A 38 -24.69 23.64 25.80
C GLN A 38 -24.68 22.16 25.39
N GLN A 39 -25.84 21.51 25.32
CA GLN A 39 -25.95 20.13 24.84
C GLN A 39 -25.46 19.99 23.40
N LEU A 40 -25.86 20.91 22.51
CA LEU A 40 -25.40 20.94 21.12
C LEU A 40 -23.89 21.19 21.01
N ARG A 41 -23.31 22.02 21.87
CA ARG A 41 -21.85 22.23 21.92
C ARG A 41 -21.11 20.97 22.33
N VAL A 42 -21.59 20.26 23.34
CA VAL A 42 -20.99 18.98 23.78
C VAL A 42 -21.05 17.96 22.65
N ALA A 43 -22.22 17.79 22.02
CA ALA A 43 -22.39 16.86 20.89
C ALA A 43 -21.47 17.22 19.70
N LEU A 44 -21.31 18.53 19.40
CA LEU A 44 -20.41 18.98 18.33
C LEU A 44 -18.94 18.67 18.65
N GLU A 45 -18.51 18.86 19.90
CA GLU A 45 -17.14 18.51 20.30
C GLU A 45 -16.91 16.99 20.26
N GLU A 46 -17.89 16.18 20.68
CA GLU A 46 -17.84 14.72 20.54
C GLU A 46 -17.74 14.29 19.08
N GLU A 47 -18.58 14.85 18.20
CA GLU A 47 -18.52 14.58 16.76
C GLU A 47 -17.18 14.99 16.16
N ARG A 48 -16.61 16.14 16.56
CA ARG A 48 -15.28 16.59 16.10
C ARG A 48 -14.18 15.62 16.50
N VAL A 49 -14.21 15.11 17.74
CA VAL A 49 -13.25 14.11 18.21
C VAL A 49 -13.37 12.82 17.40
N VAL A 50 -14.60 12.34 17.15
CA VAL A 50 -14.82 11.15 16.32
C VAL A 50 -14.34 11.37 14.89
N ASN A 51 -14.62 12.54 14.31
CA ASN A 51 -14.20 12.87 12.96
C ASN A 51 -12.66 12.89 12.84
N ALA A 52 -11.97 13.51 13.79
CA ALA A 52 -10.51 13.51 13.84
C ALA A 52 -9.92 12.09 13.91
N GLN A 53 -10.51 11.20 14.74
CA GLN A 53 -10.10 9.80 14.81
C GLN A 53 -10.35 9.03 13.50
N LEU A 54 -11.47 9.32 12.82
CA LEU A 54 -11.77 8.71 11.53
C LEU A 54 -10.81 9.21 10.44
N ASP A 55 -10.48 10.49 10.42
CA ASP A 55 -9.50 11.06 9.49
C ASP A 55 -8.11 10.44 9.68
N GLU A 56 -7.67 10.27 10.94
CA GLU A 56 -6.42 9.57 11.25
C GLU A 56 -6.44 8.11 10.78
N ARG A 57 -7.55 7.39 11.02
CA ARG A 57 -7.70 6.01 10.53
C ARG A 57 -7.69 5.92 9.01
N VAL A 58 -8.40 6.83 8.34
CA VAL A 58 -8.43 6.88 6.87
C VAL A 58 -7.05 7.18 6.32
N ARG A 59 -6.31 8.10 6.95
CA ARG A 59 -4.93 8.42 6.58
C ARG A 59 -4.02 7.20 6.74
N ALA A 60 -4.05 6.54 7.89
CA ALA A 60 -3.25 5.33 8.14
C ALA A 60 -3.59 4.19 7.15
N ILE A 61 -4.87 4.01 6.82
CA ILE A 61 -5.30 3.04 5.81
C ILE A 61 -4.76 3.42 4.42
N ARG A 62 -4.84 4.70 4.03
CA ARG A 62 -4.31 5.18 2.75
C ARG A 62 -2.81 4.97 2.65
N GLU A 63 -2.05 5.36 3.67
CA GLU A 63 -0.59 5.17 3.70
C GLU A 63 -0.22 3.68 3.59
N LYS A 64 -0.94 2.80 4.30
CA LYS A 64 -0.73 1.35 4.18
C LYS A 64 -1.10 0.82 2.79
N GLN A 65 -2.19 1.30 2.20
CA GLN A 65 -2.63 0.91 0.85
C GLN A 65 -1.63 1.38 -0.21
N GLU A 66 -1.17 2.62 -0.13
CA GLU A 66 -0.15 3.17 -1.03
C GLU A 66 1.15 2.36 -0.95
N SER A 67 1.61 2.04 0.26
CA SER A 67 2.78 1.17 0.47
C SER A 67 2.58 -0.23 -0.12
N THR A 68 1.42 -0.85 0.11
CA THR A 68 1.12 -2.19 -0.42
C THR A 68 1.04 -2.17 -1.95
N VAL A 69 0.41 -1.15 -2.53
CA VAL A 69 0.30 -0.99 -3.98
C VAL A 69 1.68 -0.76 -4.60
N ALA A 70 2.54 0.03 -3.97
CA ALA A 70 3.92 0.23 -4.43
C ALA A 70 4.70 -1.09 -4.44
N GLN A 71 4.66 -1.86 -3.35
CA GLN A 71 5.32 -3.17 -3.24
C GLN A 71 4.81 -4.16 -4.28
N LEU A 72 3.49 -4.26 -4.47
CA LEU A 72 2.91 -5.16 -5.46
C LEU A 72 3.24 -4.72 -6.90
N THR A 73 3.34 -3.42 -7.15
CA THR A 73 3.71 -2.90 -8.48
C THR A 73 5.16 -3.24 -8.79
N GLU A 74 6.08 -3.04 -7.85
CA GLU A 74 7.49 -3.42 -7.97
C GLU A 74 7.64 -4.93 -8.20
N GLU A 75 6.90 -5.76 -7.45
CA GLU A 75 6.92 -7.21 -7.61
C GLU A 75 6.39 -7.66 -8.98
N VAL A 76 5.32 -7.01 -9.48
CA VAL A 76 4.81 -7.29 -10.83
C VAL A 76 5.83 -6.91 -11.90
N GLU A 77 6.52 -5.78 -11.75
CA GLU A 77 7.59 -5.38 -12.68
C GLU A 77 8.75 -6.37 -12.65
N ARG A 78 9.17 -6.81 -11.46
CA ARG A 78 10.21 -7.84 -11.29
C ARG A 78 9.82 -9.15 -11.97
N LEU A 79 8.61 -9.66 -11.71
CA LEU A 79 8.12 -10.91 -12.28
C LEU A 79 7.97 -10.84 -13.81
N ARG A 80 7.58 -9.67 -14.35
CA ARG A 80 7.57 -9.44 -15.81
C ARG A 80 8.99 -9.52 -16.39
N GLY A 81 9.98 -8.92 -15.74
CA GLY A 81 11.38 -9.02 -16.17
C GLY A 81 11.87 -10.47 -16.22
N VAL A 82 11.62 -11.23 -15.15
CA VAL A 82 11.98 -12.67 -15.10
C VAL A 82 11.28 -13.47 -16.20
N LEU A 83 10.01 -13.16 -16.48
CA LEU A 83 9.27 -13.83 -17.56
C LEU A 83 9.86 -13.52 -18.93
N GLU A 84 10.18 -12.26 -19.23
CA GLU A 84 10.81 -11.86 -20.49
C GLU A 84 12.18 -12.53 -20.69
N GLU A 85 13.00 -12.58 -19.64
CA GLU A 85 14.29 -13.28 -19.66
C GLU A 85 14.11 -14.79 -19.89
N GLY A 86 13.14 -15.41 -19.21
CA GLY A 86 12.79 -16.81 -19.39
C GLY A 86 12.30 -17.12 -20.82
N GLU A 87 11.45 -16.27 -21.39
CA GLU A 87 10.97 -16.40 -22.77
C GLU A 87 12.11 -16.28 -23.78
N ALA A 88 13.04 -15.34 -23.57
CA ALA A 88 14.24 -15.19 -24.39
C ALA A 88 15.14 -16.44 -24.30
N GLY A 89 15.32 -16.98 -23.10
CA GLY A 89 16.06 -18.23 -22.87
C GLY A 89 15.44 -19.43 -23.59
N VAL A 90 14.12 -19.60 -23.51
CA VAL A 90 13.39 -20.67 -24.22
C VAL A 90 13.51 -20.52 -25.74
N ALA A 91 13.38 -19.29 -26.26
CA ALA A 91 13.54 -19.02 -27.69
C ALA A 91 14.96 -19.38 -28.17
N HIS A 92 15.98 -19.02 -27.38
CA HIS A 92 17.37 -19.36 -27.66
C HIS A 92 17.61 -20.88 -27.67
N LEU A 93 17.15 -21.59 -26.62
CA LEU A 93 17.25 -23.05 -26.54
C LEU A 93 16.56 -23.76 -27.72
N ARG A 94 15.37 -23.28 -28.13
CA ARG A 94 14.66 -23.82 -29.31
C ARG A 94 15.48 -23.65 -30.58
N LYS A 95 16.08 -22.47 -30.78
CA LYS A 95 16.95 -22.18 -31.92
C LYS A 95 18.15 -23.12 -31.94
N VAL A 96 18.90 -23.20 -30.84
CA VAL A 96 20.10 -24.04 -30.74
C VAL A 96 19.76 -25.53 -30.93
N ASN A 97 18.64 -26.00 -30.37
CA ASN A 97 18.20 -27.38 -30.58
C ASN A 97 17.82 -27.65 -32.05
N SER A 98 17.22 -26.69 -32.75
CA SER A 98 16.93 -26.80 -34.18
C SER A 98 18.21 -26.89 -35.02
N GLU A 99 19.22 -26.08 -34.69
CA GLU A 99 20.52 -26.08 -35.36
C GLU A 99 21.29 -27.38 -35.11
N LEU A 100 21.27 -27.89 -33.88
CA LEU A 100 21.81 -29.20 -33.53
C LEU A 100 21.14 -30.34 -34.32
N ARG A 101 19.81 -30.32 -34.45
CA ARG A 101 19.08 -31.33 -35.25
C ARG A 101 19.45 -31.25 -36.72
N ALA A 102 19.55 -30.04 -37.27
CA ALA A 102 19.97 -29.83 -38.66
C ALA A 102 21.42 -30.30 -38.89
N ASN A 103 22.33 -30.02 -37.97
CA ASN A 103 23.72 -30.49 -38.06
C ASN A 103 23.82 -32.01 -37.92
N ASN A 104 23.07 -32.63 -37.02
CA ASN A 104 23.00 -34.09 -36.90
C ASN A 104 22.46 -34.75 -38.17
N ALA A 105 21.45 -34.15 -38.82
CA ALA A 105 20.94 -34.64 -40.09
C ALA A 105 22.01 -34.55 -41.20
N ALA A 106 22.68 -33.39 -41.33
CA ALA A 106 23.74 -33.20 -42.31
C ALA A 106 24.93 -34.16 -42.10
N LEU A 107 25.31 -34.42 -40.85
CA LEU A 107 26.34 -35.42 -40.50
C LEU A 107 25.92 -36.84 -40.91
N ARG A 108 24.67 -37.24 -40.62
CA ARG A 108 24.16 -38.56 -41.02
C ARG A 108 24.14 -38.72 -42.53
N ASP A 109 23.70 -37.69 -43.26
CA ASP A 109 23.68 -37.70 -44.73
C ASP A 109 25.09 -37.80 -45.31
N ALA A 110 26.04 -37.04 -44.76
CA ALA A 110 27.43 -37.08 -45.19
C ALA A 110 28.11 -38.42 -44.89
N VAL A 111 27.85 -39.00 -43.71
CA VAL A 111 28.33 -40.35 -43.37
C VAL A 111 27.71 -41.40 -44.29
N ALA A 112 26.41 -41.30 -44.59
CA ALA A 112 25.74 -42.22 -45.53
C ALA A 112 26.28 -42.12 -46.95
N GLN A 113 26.73 -40.94 -47.37
CA GLN A 113 27.37 -40.71 -48.66
C GLN A 113 28.87 -41.04 -48.67
N GLY A 114 29.46 -41.43 -47.53
CA GLY A 114 30.90 -41.64 -47.38
C GLY A 114 31.73 -40.36 -47.47
N LEU A 115 31.08 -39.19 -47.40
CA LEU A 115 31.65 -37.85 -47.52
C LEU A 115 31.81 -37.20 -46.14
N ALA A 116 32.40 -37.91 -45.17
CA ALA A 116 32.65 -37.35 -43.84
C ALA A 116 33.72 -36.24 -43.93
N GLU A 117 33.28 -35.03 -44.26
CA GLU A 117 34.16 -33.87 -44.43
C GLU A 117 34.48 -33.20 -43.08
N PRO A 118 35.74 -32.77 -42.84
CA PRO A 118 36.15 -32.10 -41.62
C PRO A 118 35.30 -30.88 -41.23
N HIS A 119 34.72 -30.18 -42.21
CA HIS A 119 33.87 -29.00 -41.97
C HIS A 119 32.54 -29.34 -41.28
N LEU A 120 31.97 -30.53 -41.49
CA LEU A 120 30.74 -30.97 -40.82
C LEU A 120 30.99 -31.32 -39.35
N VAL A 121 32.14 -31.91 -39.04
CA VAL A 121 32.57 -32.17 -37.66
C VAL A 121 32.77 -30.85 -36.91
N ASN A 122 33.45 -29.87 -37.51
CA ASN A 122 33.62 -28.55 -36.91
C ASN A 122 32.27 -27.84 -36.67
N LYS A 123 31.33 -27.94 -37.62
CA LYS A 123 29.99 -27.35 -37.47
C LYS A 123 29.17 -28.03 -36.37
N SER A 124 29.28 -29.34 -36.25
CA SER A 124 28.69 -30.13 -35.16
C SER A 124 29.24 -29.71 -33.80
N MET A 125 30.57 -29.64 -33.68
CA MET A 125 31.27 -29.27 -32.46
C MET A 125 30.93 -27.82 -32.04
N MET A 126 30.79 -26.90 -32.99
CA MET A 126 30.31 -25.54 -32.73
C MET A 126 28.89 -25.53 -32.16
N ALA A 127 27.96 -26.28 -32.76
CA ALA A 127 26.60 -26.35 -32.27
C ALA A 127 26.49 -27.04 -30.89
N GLU A 128 27.32 -28.03 -30.59
CA GLU A 128 27.41 -28.62 -29.24
C GLU A 128 27.92 -27.61 -28.22
N LEU A 129 28.95 -26.82 -28.55
CA LEU A 129 29.44 -25.76 -27.69
C LEU A 129 28.38 -24.68 -27.46
N GLU A 130 27.61 -24.32 -28.49
CA GLU A 130 26.52 -23.35 -28.37
C GLU A 130 25.38 -23.89 -27.50
N ALA A 131 25.07 -25.18 -27.61
CA ALA A 131 24.10 -25.85 -26.75
C ALA A 131 24.54 -25.93 -25.30
N LEU A 132 25.79 -26.30 -25.03
CA LEU A 132 26.35 -26.32 -23.68
C LEU A 132 26.34 -24.94 -23.04
N ARG A 133 26.67 -23.89 -23.81
CA ARG A 133 26.60 -22.50 -23.36
C ARG A 133 25.17 -22.06 -23.07
N ALA A 134 24.22 -22.43 -23.93
CA ALA A 134 22.81 -22.12 -23.73
C ALA A 134 22.25 -22.78 -22.46
N THR A 135 22.58 -24.06 -22.22
CA THR A 135 22.21 -24.76 -20.99
C THR A 135 22.86 -24.11 -19.77
N GLN A 136 24.16 -23.82 -19.81
CA GLN A 136 24.86 -23.18 -18.69
C GLN A 136 24.31 -21.79 -18.38
N ALA A 137 23.88 -21.03 -19.40
CA ALA A 137 23.23 -19.74 -19.20
C ALA A 137 21.85 -19.88 -18.54
N ALA A 138 21.06 -20.87 -18.95
CA ALA A 138 19.77 -21.18 -18.34
C ALA A 138 19.94 -21.62 -16.87
N ASP A 139 20.87 -22.54 -16.60
CA ASP A 139 21.17 -23.00 -15.24
C ASP A 139 21.60 -21.83 -14.34
N ARG A 140 22.40 -20.89 -14.87
CA ARG A 140 22.84 -19.72 -14.11
C ARG A 140 21.70 -18.75 -13.80
N SER A 141 20.82 -18.50 -14.77
CA SER A 141 19.62 -17.68 -14.57
C SER A 141 18.69 -18.30 -13.52
N GLU A 142 18.51 -19.62 -13.54
CA GLU A 142 17.74 -20.34 -12.51
C GLU A 142 18.37 -20.21 -11.12
N LEU A 143 19.69 -20.40 -11.02
CA LEU A 143 20.42 -20.24 -9.77
C LEU A 143 20.36 -18.80 -9.25
N ASP A 144 20.51 -17.79 -10.11
CA ASP A 144 20.43 -16.39 -9.74
C ASP A 144 19.01 -16.04 -9.23
N ALA A 145 17.96 -16.57 -9.86
CA ALA A 145 16.59 -16.43 -9.40
C ALA A 145 16.37 -17.09 -8.02
N VAL A 146 16.88 -18.32 -7.82
CA VAL A 146 16.82 -19.01 -6.52
C VAL A 146 17.58 -18.23 -5.45
N LEU A 147 18.76 -17.70 -5.77
CA LEU A 147 19.56 -16.89 -4.85
C LEU A 147 18.85 -15.58 -4.48
N ALA A 148 18.16 -14.93 -5.43
CA ALA A 148 17.38 -13.73 -5.17
C ALA A 148 16.23 -13.98 -4.19
N GLU A 149 15.56 -15.14 -4.28
CA GLU A 149 14.50 -15.54 -3.35
C GLU A 149 15.03 -15.96 -1.97
N LEU A 150 16.23 -16.57 -1.91
CA LEU A 150 16.86 -16.97 -0.65
C LEU A 150 17.56 -15.82 0.09
N ALA A 151 18.08 -14.82 -0.62
CA ALA A 151 18.77 -13.67 -0.04
C ALA A 151 18.00 -12.98 1.10
N PRO A 152 16.70 -12.65 0.97
CA PRO A 152 15.94 -12.02 2.05
C PRO A 152 15.68 -12.95 3.25
N LEU A 153 15.78 -14.28 3.10
CA LEU A 153 15.59 -15.25 4.18
C LEU A 153 16.86 -15.51 4.99
N VAL A 154 18.03 -15.22 4.42
CA VAL A 154 19.35 -15.41 5.05
C VAL A 154 19.92 -14.08 5.56
N ALA A 155 19.45 -12.95 5.03
CA ALA A 155 19.82 -11.64 5.57
C ALA A 155 19.33 -11.51 7.03
N PRO A 156 20.20 -11.10 7.97
CA PRO A 156 19.76 -10.80 9.33
C PRO A 156 18.67 -9.71 9.26
N ALA A 157 17.62 -9.86 10.07
CA ALA A 157 16.56 -8.86 10.16
C ALA A 157 17.20 -7.48 10.38
N PRO A 158 16.78 -6.42 9.65
CA PRO A 158 17.28 -5.08 9.94
C PRO A 158 16.97 -4.77 11.39
N ASP A 159 18.02 -4.49 12.18
CA ASP A 159 17.93 -4.18 13.60
C ASP A 159 16.93 -3.03 13.80
N ALA A 160 15.71 -3.39 14.19
CA ALA A 160 14.72 -2.47 14.70
C ALA A 160 14.98 -2.23 16.20
N ASP A 161 16.21 -1.84 16.55
CA ASP A 161 16.60 -1.43 17.90
C ASP A 161 17.50 -0.20 17.80
N GLY A 162 16.92 0.87 17.25
CA GLY A 162 17.46 2.22 17.22
C GLY A 162 16.72 3.15 18.18
N GLU A 163 16.31 2.68 19.36
CA GLU A 163 15.76 3.54 20.42
C GLU A 163 16.31 3.12 21.78
N GLY A 164 17.26 3.88 22.32
CA GLY A 164 17.80 3.62 23.65
C GLY A 164 19.15 4.23 24.00
N SER A 165 19.64 5.24 23.26
CA SER A 165 20.78 6.03 23.72
C SER A 165 20.47 7.52 23.62
N ASP A 166 19.52 8.00 24.41
CA ASP A 166 19.58 9.39 24.83
C ASP A 166 18.99 9.61 26.24
N SER A 167 19.73 10.39 27.01
CA SER A 167 19.38 11.01 28.30
C SER A 167 19.26 10.14 29.58
N HIS A 168 20.38 9.98 30.28
CA HIS A 168 20.39 10.21 31.73
C HIS A 168 21.64 11.00 32.13
N GLY A 169 21.62 12.28 31.77
CA GLY A 169 22.34 13.31 32.51
C GLY A 169 21.37 13.92 33.50
N GLU A 170 21.65 13.70 34.78
CA GLU A 170 21.18 14.35 36.03
C GLU A 170 21.46 13.28 37.11
N SER A 171 22.06 13.48 38.27
CA SER A 171 22.65 14.61 39.00
C SER A 171 23.06 14.04 40.38
N GLU A 172 23.72 14.85 41.20
CA GLU A 172 23.83 14.73 42.68
C GLU A 172 25.03 13.98 43.29
N ASP A 173 26.01 14.81 43.68
CA ASP A 173 26.52 14.97 45.05
C ASP A 173 26.92 13.73 45.88
N ALA A 174 28.25 13.55 46.03
CA ALA A 174 28.97 13.47 47.32
C ALA A 174 30.49 13.36 47.11
#